data_AF-A0A1G8EIE7-F1
#
_entry.id   AF-A0A1G8EIE7-F1
#
_cell.length_a   1.000
_cell.length_b   1.000
_cell.length_c   1.000
_cell.angle_alpha   90.00
_cell.angle_beta   90.00
_cell.angle_gamma   90.00
#
_symmetry.space_group_name_H-M   'P 1'
#
loop_
_entity.id
_entity.type
_entity.pdbx_description
1 polymer ?
#
loop_
_entity_poly.entity_id
_entity_poly.type
_entity_poly.pdbx_seq_one_letter_code
_entity_poly.pdbx_strand_id
1 'polypeptide(L)' 'MLKVILVDDETTILEGLTNSIDWAAFDMQVVGRAKDGVLALELIKNLKPDVFY' A
#
# COMPACT_ATOMS: atom_id res chain seq x y z
N MET A 1 14.11 -1.07 3.70
CA MET A 1 12.68 -1.34 3.44
C MET A 1 11.90 -0.05 3.19
N LEU A 2 11.57 0.19 1.93
CA LEU A 2 10.65 1.23 1.48
C LEU A 2 9.21 0.91 1.91
N LYS A 3 8.50 1.92 2.37
CA LYS A 3 7.12 1.82 2.82
C LYS A 3 6.17 2.09 1.66
N VAL A 4 5.31 1.13 1.37
CA VAL A 4 4.35 1.15 0.26
C VAL A 4 2.92 1.26 0.79
N ILE A 5 2.12 2.14 0.21
CA ILE A 5 0.66 2.13 0.36
C ILE A 5 0.03 1.68 -0.94
N LEU A 6 -0.92 0.74 -0.87
CA LEU A 6 -1.72 0.31 -2.00
C LEU A 6 -3.08 1.01 -1.97
N VAL A 7 -3.50 1.59 -3.09
CA VAL A 7 -4.72 2.39 -3.24
C VAL A 7 -5.52 1.88 -4.43
N ASP A 8 -6.64 1.21 -4.15
CA ASP A 8 -7.51 0.64 -5.19
C ASP A 8 -8.93 0.48 -4.63
N ASP A 9 -9.97 0.84 -5.38
CA ASP A 9 -11.36 0.75 -4.94
C ASP A 9 -11.86 -0.71 -4.84
N GLU A 10 -11.15 -1.65 -5.47
CA GLU A 10 -11.42 -3.08 -5.39
C GLU A 10 -10.58 -3.78 -4.32
N THR A 11 -11.24 -4.26 -3.26
CA THR A 11 -10.55 -4.94 -2.14
C THR A 11 -9.84 -6.23 -2.57
N THR A 12 -10.41 -6.94 -3.55
CA THR A 12 -9.82 -8.16 -4.12
C THR A 12 -8.45 -7.89 -4.74
N ILE A 13 -8.27 -6.73 -5.40
CA ILE A 13 -7.00 -6.34 -6.00
C ILE A 13 -5.97 -6.03 -4.90
N LEU A 14 -6.35 -5.29 -3.86
CA LEU A 14 -5.48 -5.00 -2.72
C LEU A 14 -4.97 -6.27 -2.01
N GLU A 15 -5.86 -7.24 -1.80
CA GLU A 15 -5.51 -8.54 -1.23
C GLU A 15 -4.60 -9.34 -2.17
N GLY A 16 -4.95 -9.38 -3.46
CA GLY A 16 -4.15 -10.01 -4.50
C GLY A 16 -2.72 -9.47 -4.54
N LEU A 17 -2.55 -8.15 -4.63
CA LEU A 17 -1.23 -7.50 -4.66
C LEU A 17 -0.45 -7.75 -3.38
N THR A 18 -1.10 -7.69 -2.22
CA THR A 18 -0.37 -7.90 -0.97
C THR A 18 0.11 -9.35 -0.81
N ASN A 19 -0.71 -10.32 -1.23
CA ASN A 19 -0.41 -11.74 -1.02
C ASN A 19 0.40 -12.37 -2.16
N SER A 20 0.37 -11.79 -3.37
CA SER A 20 1.00 -12.37 -4.56
C SER A 20 2.42 -11.88 -4.81
N ILE A 21 2.83 -10.77 -4.19
CA ILE A 21 4.15 -10.16 -4.37
C ILE A 21 4.98 -10.39 -3.11
N ASP A 22 6.22 -10.89 -3.28
CA ASP A 22 7.20 -10.90 -2.20
C ASP A 22 7.82 -9.51 -2.04
N TRP A 23 7.13 -8.63 -1.34
CA TRP A 23 7.57 -7.26 -1.10
C TRP A 23 8.95 -7.18 -0.44
N ALA A 24 9.26 -8.13 0.44
CA ALA A 24 10.54 -8.15 1.14
C ALA A 24 11.72 -8.41 0.18
N ALA A 25 11.52 -9.22 -0.87
CA ALA A 25 12.53 -9.44 -1.91
C ALA A 25 12.91 -8.15 -2.67
N PHE A 26 12.05 -7.14 -2.68
CA PHE A 26 12.31 -5.83 -3.28
C PHE A 26 12.78 -4.77 -2.27
N ASP A 27 13.11 -5.16 -1.03
CA ASP A 27 13.33 -4.23 0.09
C ASP A 27 12.13 -3.27 0.27
N MET A 28 10.91 -3.80 0.12
CA MET A 28 9.65 -3.07 0.28
C MET A 28 8.77 -3.69 1.35
N GLN A 29 7.85 -2.89 1.88
CA GLN A 29 6.83 -3.32 2.82
C GLN A 29 5.53 -2.59 2.56
N VAL A 30 4.42 -3.32 2.40
CA VAL A 30 3.09 -2.72 2.43
C VAL A 30 2.79 -2.30 3.87
N VAL A 31 2.68 -0.99 4.09
CA VAL A 31 2.38 -0.41 5.41
C VAL A 31 0.93 0.06 5.53
N GLY A 32 0.21 0.16 4.43
CA GLY A 32 -1.18 0.59 4.41
C GLY A 32 -1.90 0.19 3.14
N ARG A 33 -3.22 0.12 3.23
CA ARG A 33 -4.14 -0.10 2.11
C ARG A 33 -5.26 0.92 2.19
N ALA A 34 -5.61 1.54 1.08
CA ALA A 34 -6.73 2.46 0.98
C ALA A 34 -7.65 2.06 -0.18
N LYS A 35 -8.94 2.31 0.00
CA LYS A 35 -9.97 2.05 -1.01
C LYS A 35 -10.42 3.29 -1.78
N ASP A 36 -9.89 4.44 -1.36
CA ASP A 36 -10.24 5.74 -1.92
C ASP A 36 -9.12 6.74 -1.59
N GLY A 37 -9.17 7.89 -2.27
CA GLY A 37 -8.17 8.94 -2.11
C GLY A 37 -8.19 9.63 -0.74
N VAL A 38 -9.33 9.62 -0.04
CA VAL A 38 -9.45 10.28 1.28
C VAL A 38 -8.69 9.48 2.33
N LEU A 39 -8.94 8.17 2.38
CA LEU A 39 -8.22 7.25 3.24
C LEU A 39 -6.74 7.18 2.85
N ALA A 40 -6.42 7.16 1.56
CA ALA A 40 -5.04 7.17 1.09
C ALA A 40 -4.29 8.41 1.61
N LEU A 41 -4.90 9.59 1.52
CA LEU A 41 -4.31 10.83 1.99
C LEU A 41 -4.07 10.83 3.51
N GLU A 42 -5.00 10.27 4.29
CA GLU A 42 -4.84 10.09 5.73
C GLU A 42 -3.65 9.17 6.05
N LEU A 43 -3.58 8.02 5.38
CA LEU A 43 -2.50 7.06 5.57
C LEU A 43 -1.14 7.63 5.14
N ILE A 44 -1.08 8.40 4.06
CA ILE A 44 0.17 9.05 3.61
C ILE A 44 0.69 10.01 4.69
N LYS A 45 -0.20 10.81 5.31
CA LYS A 45 0.18 11.75 6.37
C LYS A 45 0.69 11.02 7.62
N ASN A 46 0.05 9.93 8.00
CA ASN A 46 0.35 9.20 9.23
C ASN A 46 1.56 8.27 9.09
N LEU A 47 1.66 7.55 7.97
CA LEU A 47 2.65 6.49 7.77
C LEU A 47 3.90 6.98 7.02
N LYS A 48 3.81 8.12 6.34
CA LYS A 48 4.88 8.72 5.51
C LYS A 48 5.52 7.66 4.61
N PRO A 49 4.75 7.06 3.68
CA PRO A 49 5.28 6.06 2.78
C PRO A 49 6.28 6.68 1.81
N ASP A 50 7.13 5.83 1.25
CA ASP A 50 8.10 6.21 0.21
C ASP A 50 7.49 6.06 -1.18
N VAL A 51 6.52 5.14 -1.33
CA VAL A 51 5.83 4.83 -2.59
C VAL A 51 4.34 4.64 -2.33
N PHE A 52 3.50 5.11 -3.26
CA PHE A 52 2.08 4.79 -3.31
C PHE A 52 1.76 4.24 -4.70
N TYR A 53 0.95 3.18 -4.73
CA TYR A 53 0.47 2.51 -5.94
C TYR A 53 -1.04 2.50 -5.92
#